data_AF-A0A920JIH2-F1
#
_entry.id   AF-A0A920JIH2-F1
#
_cell.length_a   1.000
_cell.length_b   1.000
_cell.length_c   1.000
_cell.angle_alpha   90.00
_cell.angle_beta   90.00
_cell.angle_gamma   90.00
#
_symmetry.space_group_name_H-M   'P 1'
#
loop_
_entity.id
_entity.type
_entity.pdbx_description
1 polymer ?
#
loop_
_entity_poly.entity_id
_entity_poly.type
_entity_poly.pdbx_seq_one_letter_code
_entity_poly.pdbx_strand_id
1 'polypeptide(L)'
;MLQSTESSSFACDLKKWREIMEAYENGGHAYHATMPTDGLKNFRDVMKETQGLGFEAMKEAQIDLGNKIRAILEEHGYKSVAADGYKSPGVIVSYTNDPAIKSGAKFSQAGMQIAGGVPLKCGEPEDFSTFRIGLFGLDKLTNIQRTVETFSRLSLLFKSKKIARARRFSSYTGSLRSHLNFR
;
A
#
# COMPACT_ATOMS: atom_id res chain seq x y z
N MET A 1 -29.73 -13.01 18.85
CA MET A 1 -28.31 -13.41 19.05
C MET A 1 -27.60 -12.54 20.07
N LEU A 2 -27.46 -11.22 19.89
CA LEU A 2 -26.68 -10.40 20.85
C LEU A 2 -27.23 -10.38 22.29
N GLN A 3 -28.57 -10.37 22.45
CA GLN A 3 -29.18 -10.33 23.79
C GLN A 3 -28.98 -11.63 24.58
N SER A 4 -28.85 -12.76 23.89
CA SER A 4 -28.65 -14.09 24.48
C SER A 4 -27.18 -14.47 24.65
N THR A 5 -26.23 -13.58 24.32
CA THR A 5 -24.79 -13.80 24.51
C THR A 5 -24.27 -12.99 25.69
N GLU A 6 -23.23 -13.50 26.34
CA GLU A 6 -22.49 -12.85 27.42
C GLU A 6 -21.03 -12.66 26.99
N SER A 7 -20.51 -11.45 27.19
CA SER A 7 -19.12 -11.14 26.84
C SER A 7 -18.18 -11.75 27.88
N SER A 8 -17.06 -12.31 27.43
CA SER A 8 -15.95 -12.70 28.31
C SER A 8 -14.97 -11.55 28.60
N SER A 9 -15.20 -10.36 28.05
CA SER A 9 -14.37 -9.16 28.25
C SER A 9 -15.23 -7.97 28.65
N PHE A 10 -14.92 -7.36 29.79
CA PHE A 10 -15.56 -6.13 30.27
C PHE A 10 -15.34 -4.96 29.30
N ALA A 11 -14.10 -4.78 28.84
CA ALA A 11 -13.74 -3.66 27.96
C ALA A 11 -14.30 -3.84 26.53
N CYS A 12 -14.36 -5.07 26.03
CA CYS A 12 -14.85 -5.40 24.69
C CYS A 12 -16.29 -5.96 24.72
N ASP A 13 -17.11 -5.57 25.70
CA ASP A 13 -18.51 -5.99 25.78
C ASP A 13 -19.37 -5.24 24.75
N LEU A 14 -19.69 -5.91 23.64
CA LEU A 14 -20.52 -5.34 22.57
C LEU A 14 -21.95 -5.01 23.05
N LYS A 15 -22.50 -5.75 24.02
CA LYS A 15 -23.83 -5.45 24.56
C LYS A 15 -23.77 -4.11 25.31
N LYS A 16 -22.75 -3.91 26.15
CA LYS A 16 -22.56 -2.63 26.85
C LYS A 16 -22.28 -1.48 25.90
N TRP A 17 -21.38 -1.63 24.92
CA TRP A 17 -21.14 -0.55 23.96
C TRP A 17 -22.38 -0.21 23.14
N ARG A 18 -23.22 -1.19 22.79
CA ARG A 18 -24.51 -0.93 22.14
C ARG A 18 -25.47 -0.14 23.03
N GLU A 19 -25.60 -0.49 24.31
CA GLU A 19 -26.40 0.29 25.27
C GLU A 19 -25.93 1.76 25.33
N ILE A 20 -24.60 2.00 25.31
CA ILE A 20 -24.04 3.36 25.25
C ILE A 20 -24.47 4.07 23.96
N MET A 21 -24.37 3.43 22.79
CA MET A 21 -24.77 4.04 21.52
C MET A 21 -26.29 4.35 21.48
N GLU A 22 -27.14 3.41 21.93
CA GLU A 22 -28.60 3.59 21.99
C GLU A 22 -28.98 4.78 22.88
N ALA A 23 -28.26 5.02 23.98
CA ALA A 23 -28.49 6.20 24.81
C ALA A 23 -28.23 7.52 24.06
N TYR A 24 -27.15 7.60 23.27
CA TYR A 24 -26.85 8.77 22.44
C TYR A 24 -27.84 8.95 21.27
N GLU A 25 -28.24 7.86 20.61
CA GLU A 25 -29.23 7.88 19.52
C GLU A 25 -30.60 8.38 19.99
N ASN A 26 -30.97 8.08 21.24
CA ASN A 26 -32.21 8.55 21.86
C ASN A 26 -32.09 9.96 22.48
N GLY A 27 -31.03 10.72 22.14
CA GLY A 27 -30.82 12.10 22.58
C GLY A 27 -30.27 12.24 24.00
N GLY A 28 -29.90 11.15 24.65
CA GLY A 28 -29.26 11.13 25.96
C GLY A 28 -27.74 10.98 25.89
N HIS A 29 -27.17 10.51 26.99
CA HIS A 29 -25.76 10.13 27.09
C HIS A 29 -25.62 9.00 28.12
N ALA A 30 -24.56 8.20 28.02
CA ALA A 30 -24.25 7.15 28.96
C ALA A 30 -22.73 6.96 29.11
N TYR A 31 -22.31 6.23 30.15
CA TYR A 31 -20.91 5.99 30.46
C TYR A 31 -20.65 4.50 30.74
N HIS A 32 -19.66 3.93 30.06
CA HIS A 32 -19.08 2.61 30.34
C HIS A 32 -17.59 2.74 30.63
N ALA A 33 -16.87 3.36 29.69
CA ALA A 33 -15.51 3.84 29.84
C ALA A 33 -15.36 5.19 29.10
N THR A 34 -14.35 5.98 29.47
CA THR A 34 -14.07 7.27 28.82
C THR A 34 -13.88 7.10 27.31
N MET A 35 -14.66 7.84 26.52
CA MET A 35 -14.58 7.84 25.06
C MET A 35 -13.52 8.85 24.59
N PRO A 36 -12.81 8.58 23.48
CA PRO A 36 -11.84 9.52 22.89
C PRO A 36 -12.58 10.64 22.14
N THR A 37 -13.22 11.56 22.88
CA THR A 37 -14.17 12.55 22.35
C THR A 37 -13.59 13.44 21.25
N ASP A 38 -12.35 13.91 21.40
CA ASP A 38 -11.68 14.72 20.36
C ASP A 38 -11.41 13.91 19.09
N GLY A 39 -10.97 12.66 19.24
CA GLY A 39 -10.76 11.74 18.12
C GLY A 39 -12.07 11.43 17.38
N LEU A 40 -13.16 11.23 18.11
CA LEU A 40 -14.50 11.01 17.54
C LEU A 40 -15.03 12.25 16.81
N LYS A 41 -14.79 13.44 17.36
CA LYS A 41 -15.16 14.71 16.69
C LYS A 41 -14.42 14.86 15.37
N ASN A 42 -13.11 14.63 15.35
CA ASN A 42 -12.31 14.65 14.12
C ASN A 42 -12.80 13.60 13.11
N PHE A 43 -13.09 12.38 13.58
CA PHE A 43 -13.62 11.32 12.71
C PHE A 43 -14.98 11.72 12.10
N ARG A 44 -15.88 12.29 12.90
CA ARG A 44 -17.17 12.81 12.43
C ARG A 44 -17.00 13.88 11.35
N ASP A 45 -16.05 14.80 11.53
CA ASP A 45 -15.79 15.86 10.56
C ASP A 45 -15.28 15.29 9.22
N VAL A 46 -14.38 14.30 9.25
CA VAL A 46 -13.91 13.57 8.04
C VAL A 46 -15.03 12.76 7.38
N MET A 47 -15.94 12.14 8.16
CA MET A 47 -17.12 11.46 7.60
C MET A 47 -18.03 12.43 6.85
N LYS A 48 -18.26 13.62 7.41
CA LYS A 48 -19.05 14.68 6.76
C LYS A 48 -18.37 15.21 5.50
N GLU A 49 -17.05 15.39 5.53
CA GLU A 49 -16.29 15.77 4.34
C GLU A 49 -16.42 14.71 3.23
N THR A 50 -16.24 13.43 3.58
CA THR A 50 -16.43 12.30 2.65
C THR A 50 -17.85 12.28 2.08
N GLN A 51 -18.86 12.51 2.92
CA GLN A 51 -20.26 12.59 2.48
C GLN A 51 -20.48 13.76 1.51
N GLY A 52 -19.91 14.93 1.80
CA GLY A 52 -19.98 16.11 0.93
C GLY A 52 -19.30 15.92 -0.42
N LEU A 53 -18.22 15.13 -0.47
CA LEU A 53 -17.56 14.71 -1.71
C LEU A 53 -18.33 13.62 -2.47
N GLY A 54 -19.22 12.90 -1.78
CA GLY A 54 -20.03 11.82 -2.33
C GLY A 54 -19.37 10.44 -2.20
N PHE A 55 -20.05 9.51 -1.51
CA PHE A 55 -19.51 8.17 -1.25
C PHE A 55 -19.21 7.38 -2.53
N GLU A 56 -20.11 7.43 -3.51
CA GLU A 56 -19.89 6.72 -4.78
C GLU A 56 -18.71 7.32 -5.56
N ALA A 57 -18.61 8.65 -5.60
CA ALA A 57 -17.47 9.32 -6.22
C ALA A 57 -16.14 8.95 -5.54
N MET A 58 -16.10 8.87 -4.21
CA MET A 58 -14.91 8.47 -3.46
C MET A 58 -14.55 6.99 -3.65
N LYS A 59 -15.56 6.12 -3.79
CA LYS A 59 -15.36 4.71 -4.13
C LYS A 59 -14.75 4.56 -5.53
N GLU A 60 -15.31 5.22 -6.54
CA GLU A 60 -14.78 5.18 -7.91
C GLU A 60 -13.38 5.79 -7.99
N ALA A 61 -13.11 6.88 -7.26
CA ALA A 61 -11.78 7.46 -7.14
C ALA A 61 -10.76 6.48 -6.54
N GLN A 62 -11.15 5.70 -5.52
CA GLN A 62 -10.28 4.68 -4.92
C GLN A 62 -9.95 3.58 -5.93
N ILE A 63 -10.94 3.15 -6.72
CA ILE A 63 -10.77 2.15 -7.79
C ILE A 63 -9.83 2.67 -8.87
N ASP A 64 -10.05 3.88 -9.39
CA ASP A 64 -9.22 4.50 -10.42
C ASP A 64 -7.76 4.65 -9.96
N LEU A 65 -7.55 5.20 -8.75
CA LEU A 65 -6.21 5.33 -8.17
C LEU A 65 -5.52 3.98 -8.02
N GLY A 66 -6.22 2.97 -7.50
CA GLY A 66 -5.70 1.61 -7.34
C GLY A 66 -5.27 0.98 -8.68
N ASN A 67 -6.08 1.16 -9.72
CA ASN A 67 -5.79 0.65 -11.06
C ASN A 67 -4.55 1.33 -11.67
N LYS A 68 -4.46 2.66 -11.59
CA LYS A 68 -3.32 3.42 -12.13
C LYS A 68 -1.99 3.08 -11.45
N ILE A 69 -1.96 3.03 -10.12
CA ILE A 69 -0.74 2.69 -9.38
C ILE A 69 -0.30 1.24 -9.66
N ARG A 70 -1.27 0.32 -9.76
CA ARG A 70 -0.96 -1.08 -10.10
C ARG A 70 -0.40 -1.22 -11.51
N ALA A 71 -0.98 -0.54 -12.50
CA ALA A 71 -0.49 -0.56 -13.87
C ALA A 71 0.98 -0.15 -13.94
N ILE A 72 1.37 0.90 -13.20
CA ILE A 72 2.78 1.33 -13.11
C ILE A 72 3.68 0.23 -12.55
N LEU A 73 3.26 -0.44 -11.47
CA LEU A 73 4.03 -1.53 -10.88
C LEU A 73 4.17 -2.72 -11.83
N GLU A 74 3.08 -3.14 -12.47
CA GLU A 74 3.06 -4.26 -13.42
C GLU A 74 3.90 -3.96 -14.67
N GLU A 75 3.86 -2.72 -15.20
CA GLU A 75 4.74 -2.25 -16.28
C GLU A 75 6.23 -2.36 -15.92
N HIS A 76 6.57 -2.17 -14.64
CA HIS A 76 7.92 -2.31 -14.12
C HIS A 76 8.28 -3.74 -13.66
N GLY A 77 7.42 -4.72 -13.93
CA GLY A 77 7.67 -6.14 -13.65
C GLY A 77 7.34 -6.59 -12.23
N TYR A 78 6.67 -5.77 -11.41
CA TYR A 78 6.23 -6.15 -10.08
C TYR A 78 4.86 -6.82 -10.12
N LYS A 79 4.88 -8.16 -10.27
CA LYS A 79 3.67 -8.99 -10.29
C LYS A 79 2.85 -8.83 -8.99
N SER A 80 1.53 -8.70 -9.12
CA SER A 80 0.63 -8.67 -7.97
C SER A 80 0.57 -10.02 -7.25
N VAL A 81 0.42 -9.98 -5.92
CA VAL A 81 0.12 -11.17 -5.11
C VAL A 81 -1.33 -11.61 -5.28
N ALA A 82 -2.26 -10.66 -5.40
CA ALA A 82 -3.66 -10.95 -5.62
C ALA A 82 -3.89 -11.41 -7.07
N ALA A 83 -4.64 -12.50 -7.23
CA ALA A 83 -5.09 -12.97 -8.53
C ALA A 83 -6.04 -11.96 -9.20
N ASP A 84 -6.17 -12.06 -10.53
CA ASP A 84 -7.12 -11.25 -11.28
C ASP A 84 -8.55 -11.44 -10.75
N GLY A 85 -9.32 -10.35 -10.68
CA GLY A 85 -10.64 -10.31 -10.02
C GLY A 85 -10.62 -10.08 -8.51
N TYR A 86 -9.48 -10.26 -7.83
CA TYR A 86 -9.34 -10.11 -6.37
C TYR A 86 -8.38 -8.98 -5.96
N LYS A 87 -8.06 -8.09 -6.90
CA LYS A 87 -7.09 -7.01 -6.74
C LYS A 87 -7.69 -5.83 -5.98
N SER A 88 -7.42 -5.72 -4.68
CA SER A 88 -7.90 -4.59 -3.85
C SER A 88 -7.41 -3.23 -4.37
N PRO A 89 -8.27 -2.20 -4.43
CA PRO A 89 -7.89 -0.87 -4.89
C PRO A 89 -7.18 -0.02 -3.83
N GLY A 90 -7.44 -0.26 -2.54
CA GLY A 90 -6.86 0.52 -1.44
C GLY A 90 -5.51 0.02 -0.94
N VAL A 91 -5.22 -1.27 -1.16
CA VAL A 91 -3.94 -1.90 -0.78
C VAL A 91 -3.42 -2.72 -1.94
N ILE A 92 -2.27 -2.34 -2.46
CA ILE A 92 -1.56 -3.09 -3.49
C ILE A 92 -0.45 -3.88 -2.84
N VAL A 93 -0.42 -5.18 -3.09
CA VAL A 93 0.65 -6.08 -2.67
C VAL A 93 1.28 -6.69 -3.90
N SER A 94 2.60 -6.53 -4.04
CA SER A 94 3.37 -7.07 -5.16
C SER A 94 4.58 -7.86 -4.68
N TYR A 95 4.97 -8.86 -5.47
CA TYR A 95 6.18 -9.65 -5.24
C TYR A 95 7.45 -8.83 -5.51
N THR A 96 8.53 -9.17 -4.80
CA THR A 96 9.85 -8.59 -5.03
C THR A 96 10.94 -9.56 -4.61
N ASN A 97 12.06 -9.57 -5.34
CA ASN A 97 13.28 -10.28 -4.92
C ASN A 97 14.32 -9.33 -4.30
N ASP A 98 13.99 -8.05 -4.17
CA ASP A 98 14.88 -7.04 -3.61
C ASP A 98 14.59 -6.83 -2.12
N PRO A 99 15.51 -7.21 -1.20
CA PRO A 99 15.30 -7.06 0.23
C PRO A 99 15.04 -5.62 0.69
N ALA A 100 15.62 -4.63 0.00
CA ALA A 100 15.44 -3.22 0.32
C ALA A 100 14.10 -2.66 -0.18
N ILE A 101 13.45 -3.33 -1.14
CA ILE A 101 12.05 -3.09 -1.49
C ILE A 101 11.13 -3.80 -0.50
N LYS A 102 11.41 -5.06 -0.14
CA LYS A 102 10.64 -5.83 0.86
C LYS A 102 10.54 -5.09 2.20
N SER A 103 11.63 -4.49 2.66
CA SER A 103 11.65 -3.71 3.91
C SER A 103 11.09 -2.29 3.76
N GLY A 104 10.94 -1.79 2.53
CA GLY A 104 10.58 -0.40 2.24
C GLY A 104 11.74 0.60 2.32
N ALA A 105 12.96 0.17 2.64
CA ALA A 105 14.11 1.05 2.76
C ALA A 105 14.41 1.87 1.49
N LYS A 106 14.30 1.25 0.30
CA LYS A 106 14.50 1.95 -0.98
C LYS A 106 13.45 3.03 -1.24
N PHE A 107 12.21 2.78 -0.85
CA PHE A 107 11.13 3.78 -0.95
C PHE A 107 11.38 4.93 0.02
N SER A 108 11.76 4.63 1.26
CA SER A 108 12.05 5.64 2.27
C SER A 108 13.20 6.56 1.86
N GLN A 109 14.28 6.00 1.29
CA GLN A 109 15.40 6.77 0.72
C GLN A 109 14.97 7.70 -0.43
N ALA A 110 13.90 7.36 -1.13
CA ALA A 110 13.30 8.18 -2.18
C ALA A 110 12.15 9.07 -1.67
N GLY A 111 12.01 9.23 -0.35
CA GLY A 111 11.01 10.11 0.27
C GLY A 111 9.58 9.53 0.33
N MET A 112 9.41 8.22 0.14
CA MET A 112 8.10 7.56 0.17
C MET A 112 8.04 6.51 1.29
N GLN A 113 7.08 6.65 2.19
CA GLN A 113 6.78 5.58 3.15
C GLN A 113 5.87 4.53 2.51
N ILE A 114 6.26 3.26 2.61
CA ILE A 114 5.43 2.10 2.27
C ILE A 114 5.36 1.12 3.44
N ALA A 115 4.56 0.07 3.34
CA ALA A 115 4.60 -1.01 4.33
C ALA A 115 5.40 -2.20 3.79
N GLY A 116 6.28 -2.75 4.64
CA GLY A 116 7.02 -3.95 4.29
C GLY A 116 6.12 -5.17 4.09
N GLY A 117 6.68 -6.18 3.42
CA GLY A 117 6.03 -7.49 3.26
C GLY A 117 5.91 -8.23 4.59
N VAL A 118 4.77 -8.88 4.81
CA VAL A 118 4.50 -9.74 5.97
C VAL A 118 3.98 -11.10 5.49
N PRO A 119 4.15 -12.19 6.26
CA PRO A 119 3.61 -13.50 5.93
C PRO A 119 2.08 -13.47 5.75
N LEU A 120 1.56 -14.35 4.90
CA LEU A 120 0.11 -14.54 4.72
C LEU A 120 -0.48 -15.54 5.73
N LYS A 121 0.35 -16.47 6.23
CA LYS A 121 -0.08 -17.57 7.12
C LYS A 121 -1.12 -18.48 6.47
N CYS A 122 -0.96 -18.76 5.19
CA CYS A 122 -1.88 -19.60 4.42
C CYS A 122 -1.17 -20.68 3.57
N GLY A 123 0.03 -21.07 3.96
CA GLY A 123 0.84 -22.06 3.23
C GLY A 123 1.61 -21.45 2.06
N GLU A 124 2.01 -20.17 2.18
CA GLU A 124 2.88 -19.51 1.22
C GLU A 124 4.28 -20.18 1.16
N PRO A 125 4.96 -20.16 0.00
CA PRO A 125 6.32 -20.69 -0.13
C PRO A 125 7.33 -20.03 0.81
N GLU A 126 8.43 -20.72 1.13
CA GLU A 126 9.48 -20.18 2.02
C GLU A 126 10.16 -18.92 1.46
N ASP A 127 10.25 -18.80 0.13
CA ASP A 127 10.82 -17.65 -0.56
C ASP A 127 9.81 -16.50 -0.77
N PHE A 128 8.63 -16.57 -0.14
CA PHE A 128 7.61 -15.53 -0.23
C PHE A 128 8.16 -14.16 0.20
N SER A 129 8.21 -13.25 -0.78
CA SER A 129 8.80 -11.92 -0.62
C SER A 129 7.98 -10.87 -1.35
N THR A 130 7.46 -9.91 -0.58
CA THR A 130 6.48 -8.92 -1.04
C THR A 130 6.73 -7.54 -0.43
N PHE A 131 6.02 -6.53 -0.92
CA PHE A 131 5.89 -5.21 -0.32
C PHE A 131 4.48 -4.68 -0.55
N ARG A 132 4.07 -3.67 0.23
CA ARG A 132 2.68 -3.17 0.23
C ARG A 132 2.62 -1.65 0.09
N ILE A 133 1.68 -1.19 -0.73
CA ILE A 133 1.35 0.24 -0.92
C ILE A 133 -0.07 0.47 -0.43
N GLY A 134 -0.23 1.39 0.52
CA GLY A 134 -1.54 1.87 0.97
C GLY A 134 -1.94 3.14 0.22
N LEU A 135 -3.16 3.15 -0.32
CA LEU A 135 -3.70 4.24 -1.15
C LEU A 135 -4.89 4.94 -0.48
N PHE A 136 -4.85 5.03 0.85
CA PHE A 136 -5.92 5.61 1.66
C PHE A 136 -5.83 7.14 1.77
N GLY A 137 -7.00 7.77 1.98
CA GLY A 137 -7.14 9.14 2.43
C GLY A 137 -7.68 10.09 1.35
N LEU A 138 -8.57 11.00 1.78
CA LEU A 138 -9.26 11.94 0.90
C LEU A 138 -8.30 12.79 0.07
N ASP A 139 -7.17 13.21 0.63
CA ASP A 139 -6.13 13.96 -0.09
C ASP A 139 -5.69 13.27 -1.38
N LYS A 140 -5.58 11.93 -1.38
CA LYS A 140 -5.19 11.17 -2.57
C LYS A 140 -6.36 11.02 -3.53
N LEU A 141 -7.55 10.72 -2.99
CA LEU A 141 -8.76 10.47 -3.78
C LEU A 141 -9.28 11.72 -4.49
N THR A 142 -9.09 12.90 -3.91
CA THR A 142 -9.41 14.19 -4.53
C THR A 142 -8.29 14.70 -5.45
N ASN A 143 -7.12 14.06 -5.44
CA ASN A 143 -5.95 14.45 -6.24
C ASN A 143 -5.24 13.22 -6.83
N ILE A 144 -5.99 12.42 -7.60
CA ILE A 144 -5.48 11.15 -8.17
C ILE A 144 -4.25 11.42 -9.03
N GLN A 145 -4.32 12.39 -9.94
CA GLN A 145 -3.23 12.69 -10.86
C GLN A 145 -1.92 13.03 -10.14
N ARG A 146 -1.99 13.93 -9.14
CA ARG A 146 -0.84 14.27 -8.28
C ARG A 146 -0.27 13.02 -7.60
N THR A 147 -1.15 12.14 -7.10
CA THR A 147 -0.74 10.93 -6.37
C THR A 147 -0.02 9.95 -7.31
N VAL A 148 -0.57 9.76 -8.51
CA VAL A 148 0.03 8.92 -9.56
C VAL A 148 1.38 9.49 -10.01
N GLU A 149 1.47 10.79 -10.31
CA GLU A 149 2.72 11.44 -10.70
C GLU A 149 3.81 11.34 -9.63
N THR A 150 3.44 11.57 -8.36
CA THR A 150 4.36 11.42 -7.22
C THR A 150 4.90 10.00 -7.16
N PHE A 151 4.05 9.00 -7.37
CA PHE A 151 4.46 7.61 -7.41
C PHE A 151 5.34 7.28 -8.63
N SER A 152 4.98 7.74 -9.83
CA SER A 152 5.73 7.50 -11.07
C SER A 152 7.16 8.05 -11.04
N ARG A 153 7.43 9.10 -10.27
CA ARG A 153 8.80 9.62 -10.06
C ARG A 153 9.73 8.59 -9.41
N LEU A 154 9.17 7.59 -8.72
CA LEU A 154 9.93 6.47 -8.16
C LEU A 154 10.35 5.42 -9.20
N SER A 155 10.04 5.60 -10.49
CA SER A 155 10.45 4.70 -11.58
C SER A 155 11.96 4.41 -11.62
N LEU A 156 12.80 5.32 -11.11
CA LEU A 156 14.24 5.08 -10.95
C LEU A 156 14.57 3.95 -9.95
N LEU A 157 13.74 3.72 -8.93
CA LEU A 157 13.88 2.57 -8.02
C LEU A 157 13.68 1.25 -8.75
N PHE A 158 12.87 1.26 -9.82
CA PHE A 158 12.44 0.09 -10.56
C PHE A 158 13.32 -0.22 -11.78
N LYS A 159 14.24 0.68 -12.16
CA LYS A 159 15.23 0.42 -13.20
C LYS A 159 16.30 -0.54 -12.68
N SER A 160 16.10 -1.84 -12.94
CA SER A 160 17.15 -2.85 -12.77
C SER A 160 18.41 -2.47 -13.55
N LYS A 161 19.59 -2.70 -12.95
CA LYS A 161 20.95 -2.51 -13.51
C LYS A 161 21.24 -3.40 -14.74
N LYS A 162 20.39 -3.43 -15.77
CA LYS A 162 20.69 -4.11 -17.04
C LYS A 162 21.84 -3.44 -17.81
N ILE A 163 22.19 -2.19 -17.51
CA ILE A 163 23.21 -1.43 -18.26
C ILE A 163 24.65 -1.75 -17.84
N ALA A 164 24.89 -2.40 -16.69
CA ALA A 164 26.26 -2.62 -16.21
C ALA A 164 27.00 -3.81 -16.86
N ARG A 165 26.29 -4.73 -17.54
CA ARG A 165 26.92 -5.96 -18.09
C ARG A 165 27.37 -5.83 -19.55
N ALA A 166 26.83 -4.86 -20.31
CA ALA A 166 27.19 -4.64 -21.72
C ALA A 166 28.52 -3.89 -21.93
N ARG A 167 29.03 -3.18 -20.90
CA ARG A 167 30.29 -2.42 -21.01
C ARG A 167 31.56 -3.19 -20.65
N ARG A 168 31.46 -4.44 -20.16
CA ARG A 168 32.64 -5.25 -19.77
C ARG A 168 33.14 -6.23 -20.84
N PHE A 169 32.42 -6.40 -21.94
CA PHE A 169 32.82 -7.32 -23.02
C PHE A 169 33.46 -6.65 -24.24
N SER A 170 33.66 -5.33 -24.23
CA SER A 170 34.28 -4.59 -25.34
C SER A 170 35.77 -4.29 -25.14
N SER A 171 36.38 -4.65 -24.01
CA SER A 171 37.78 -4.27 -23.70
C SER A 171 38.78 -5.43 -23.68
N TYR A 172 38.44 -6.61 -24.23
CA TYR A 172 39.34 -7.79 -24.23
C TYR A 172 39.59 -8.44 -25.60
N THR A 173 39.25 -7.77 -26.70
CA THR A 173 39.59 -8.20 -28.06
C THR A 173 40.21 -7.04 -28.83
N GLY A 174 41.42 -6.63 -28.44
CA GLY A 174 42.07 -5.48 -29.05
C GLY A 174 43.53 -5.31 -28.67
N SER A 175 44.31 -6.40 -28.59
CA SER A 175 45.78 -6.30 -28.56
C SER A 175 46.41 -7.66 -28.84
N LEU A 176 46.42 -8.07 -30.11
CA LEU A 176 47.33 -9.10 -30.63
C LEU A 176 47.24 -9.08 -32.15
N ARG A 177 47.97 -8.16 -32.79
CA ARG A 177 48.50 -8.34 -34.16
C ARG A 177 49.46 -7.23 -34.55
N SER A 178 50.48 -7.66 -35.29
CA SER A 178 51.57 -6.92 -35.92
C SER A 178 52.71 -6.51 -34.97
N HIS A 179 53.80 -7.28 -35.00
CA HIS A 179 55.20 -6.81 -35.17
C HIS A 179 56.03 -8.05 -35.56
N LEU A 180 55.95 -8.39 -36.85
CA LEU A 180 56.89 -9.27 -37.54
C LEU A 180 57.17 -8.56 -38.86
N ASN A 181 58.34 -7.93 -38.96
CA ASN A 181 58.90 -7.54 -40.25
C ASN A 181 60.40 -7.84 -40.24
N PHE A 182 60.77 -8.62 -41.24
CA PHE A 182 62.11 -8.93 -41.71
C PHE A 182 62.91 -7.66 -42.03
N ARG A 183 64.11 -7.52 -41.45
CA ARG A 183 65.43 -7.41 -42.11
C ARG A 183 66.48 -7.02 -41.09
#